data_AF-A0A3B0RRJ7-F1
#
_entry.id   AF-A0A3B0RRJ7-F1
#
_cell.length_a   1.000
_cell.length_b   1.000
_cell.length_c   1.000
_cell.angle_alpha   90.00
_cell.angle_beta   90.00
_cell.angle_gamma   90.00
#
_symmetry.space_group_name_H-M   'P 1'
#
loop_
_entity.id
_entity.type
_entity.pdbx_description
1 polymer ?
#
loop_
_entity_poly.entity_id
_entity_poly.type
_entity_poly.pdbx_seq_one_letter_code
_entity_poly.pdbx_strand_id
1 'polypeptide(L)'
;MRPKVCRIRRKRRWGADHIAHEVGLATSTVQNILNQAGLGRLGRGDRATDRESVQRYQRETPGELIHVDIKKLAGIPHGGDWKTR
;
A
#
# COMPACT_ATOMS: atom_id res chain seq x y z
N MET A 1 -21.07 -10.77 15.17
CA MET A 1 -20.05 -9.86 14.57
C MET A 1 -19.27 -10.46 13.39
N ARG A 2 -18.69 -11.66 13.50
CA ARG A 2 -17.92 -12.32 12.41
C ARG A 2 -18.67 -12.37 11.05
N PRO A 3 -19.97 -12.71 10.98
CA PRO A 3 -20.69 -12.70 9.70
C PRO A 3 -20.77 -11.32 9.04
N LYS A 4 -20.89 -10.25 9.84
CA LYS A 4 -20.93 -8.86 9.34
C LYS A 4 -19.58 -8.46 8.73
N VAL A 5 -18.47 -8.76 9.42
CA VAL A 5 -17.10 -8.53 8.91
C VAL A 5 -16.87 -9.26 7.59
N CYS A 6 -17.15 -10.57 7.54
CA CYS A 6 -16.97 -11.36 6.32
C CYS A 6 -17.87 -10.88 5.16
N ARG A 7 -19.11 -10.45 5.46
CA ARG A 7 -20.03 -9.90 4.47
C ARG A 7 -19.49 -8.59 3.86
N ILE A 8 -19.04 -7.65 4.70
CA ILE A 8 -18.47 -6.38 4.22
C ILE A 8 -17.21 -6.65 3.40
N ARG A 9 -16.33 -7.53 3.88
CA ARG A 9 -15.12 -7.95 3.17
C ARG A 9 -15.42 -8.45 1.77
N ARG A 10 -16.37 -9.38 1.60
CA ARG A 10 -16.72 -9.93 0.28
C ARG A 10 -17.39 -8.90 -0.62
N LYS A 11 -18.32 -8.09 -0.09
CA LYS A 11 -19.10 -7.13 -0.89
C LYS A 11 -18.31 -5.89 -1.30
N ARG A 12 -17.47 -5.36 -0.40
CA ARG A 12 -16.77 -4.08 -0.59
C ARG A 12 -15.27 -4.22 -0.80
N ARG A 13 -14.69 -5.37 -0.41
CA ARG A 13 -13.25 -5.65 -0.53
C ARG A 13 -12.33 -4.68 0.22
N TRP A 14 -12.88 -4.01 1.22
CA TRP A 14 -12.14 -3.13 2.12
C TRP A 14 -11.11 -3.89 2.94
N GLY A 15 -10.04 -3.20 3.32
CA GLY A 15 -9.04 -3.66 4.28
C GLY A 15 -9.58 -3.71 5.72
N ALA A 16 -8.81 -4.31 6.62
CA ALA A 16 -9.21 -4.50 8.01
C ALA A 16 -9.49 -3.17 8.71
N ASP A 17 -8.70 -2.13 8.50
CA ASP A 17 -8.88 -0.81 9.13
C ASP A 17 -10.21 -0.15 8.80
N HIS A 18 -10.56 -0.13 7.51
CA HIS A 18 -11.81 0.49 7.09
C HIS A 18 -13.02 -0.32 7.57
N ILE A 19 -12.94 -1.65 7.56
CA ILE A 19 -13.99 -2.49 8.14
C ILE A 19 -14.11 -2.26 9.65
N ALA A 20 -12.98 -2.15 10.35
CA ALA A 20 -12.90 -1.91 11.79
C ALA A 20 -13.58 -0.61 12.19
N HIS A 21 -13.33 0.48 11.44
CA HIS A 21 -14.03 1.75 11.60
C HIS A 21 -15.56 1.59 11.42
N GLU A 22 -16.00 0.89 10.37
CA GLU A 22 -17.42 0.67 10.06
C GLU A 22 -18.16 -0.19 11.10
N VAL A 23 -17.47 -1.11 11.78
CA VAL A 23 -18.10 -2.04 12.74
C VAL A 23 -17.77 -1.75 14.21
N GLY A 24 -16.97 -0.71 14.49
CA GLY A 24 -16.59 -0.32 15.85
C GLY A 24 -15.72 -1.35 16.57
N LEU A 25 -14.81 -2.00 15.85
CA LEU A 25 -13.87 -3.00 16.41
C LEU A 25 -12.43 -2.53 16.24
N ALA A 26 -11.51 -3.07 17.04
CA ALA A 26 -10.09 -2.91 16.77
C ALA A 26 -9.69 -3.58 15.44
N THR A 27 -8.80 -2.95 14.67
CA THR A 27 -8.28 -3.51 13.40
C THR A 27 -7.73 -4.92 13.58
N SER A 28 -6.96 -5.17 14.65
CA SER A 28 -6.39 -6.50 14.94
C SER A 28 -7.46 -7.58 15.10
N THR A 29 -8.60 -7.24 15.70
CA THR A 29 -9.74 -8.15 15.86
C THR A 29 -10.37 -8.47 14.51
N VAL A 30 -10.58 -7.45 13.67
CA VAL A 30 -11.08 -7.65 12.30
C VAL A 30 -10.11 -8.51 11.50
N GLN A 31 -8.81 -8.23 11.55
CA GLN A 31 -7.78 -9.00 10.85
C GLN A 31 -7.78 -10.48 11.29
N ASN A 32 -7.88 -10.76 12.59
CA ASN A 32 -7.98 -12.12 13.12
C ASN A 32 -9.23 -12.85 12.60
N ILE A 33 -10.38 -12.19 12.59
CA ILE A 33 -11.62 -12.73 12.03
C ILE A 33 -11.44 -13.08 10.54
N LEU A 34 -10.83 -12.18 9.77
CA LEU A 34 -10.57 -12.39 8.35
C LEU A 34 -9.61 -13.55 8.10
N ASN A 35 -8.53 -13.65 8.87
CA ASN A 35 -7.56 -14.74 8.78
C ASN A 35 -8.22 -16.10 9.06
N GLN A 36 -8.99 -16.20 10.15
CA GLN A 36 -9.71 -17.41 10.52
C GLN A 36 -10.78 -17.82 9.50
N ALA A 37 -11.32 -16.85 8.74
CA ALA A 37 -12.29 -17.09 7.68
C ALA A 37 -11.66 -17.34 6.29
N GLY A 38 -10.32 -17.38 6.19
CA GLY A 38 -9.62 -17.51 4.91
C GLY A 38 -9.70 -16.27 4.01
N LEU A 39 -10.08 -15.11 4.57
CA LEU A 39 -10.28 -13.83 3.88
C LEU A 39 -9.20 -12.78 4.22
N GLY A 40 -8.13 -13.20 4.91
CA GLY A 40 -7.05 -12.34 5.38
C GLY A 40 -6.32 -11.61 4.26
N ARG A 41 -6.10 -12.28 3.12
CA ARG A 41 -5.59 -11.68 1.88
C ARG A 41 -6.73 -11.50 0.88
N LEU A 42 -6.62 -10.47 0.03
CA LEU A 42 -7.47 -10.40 -1.15
C LEU A 42 -6.90 -11.31 -2.24
N GLY A 43 -7.75 -12.09 -2.91
CA GLY A 43 -7.32 -12.90 -4.06
C GLY A 43 -6.94 -12.07 -5.30
N ARG A 44 -7.36 -10.81 -5.37
CA ARG A 44 -6.92 -9.79 -6.34
C ARG A 44 -6.79 -8.43 -5.65
N GLY A 45 -5.84 -7.58 -6.07
CA GLY A 45 -5.57 -6.25 -5.47
C GLY A 45 -6.84 -5.41 -5.37
N ASP A 46 -7.01 -4.53 -4.38
CA ASP A 46 -8.30 -3.93 -3.97
C ASP A 46 -9.09 -3.21 -5.09
N ARG A 47 -10.32 -2.77 -4.82
CA ARG A 47 -11.20 -2.19 -5.86
C ARG A 47 -10.57 -1.03 -6.63
N ALA A 48 -9.66 -0.27 -6.02
CA ALA A 48 -8.95 0.80 -6.72
C ALA A 48 -7.95 0.24 -7.74
N THR A 49 -7.27 -0.86 -7.41
CA THR A 49 -6.16 -1.42 -8.20
C THR A 49 -6.55 -2.61 -9.08
N ASP A 50 -7.71 -3.25 -8.86
CA ASP A 50 -8.15 -4.46 -9.59
C ASP A 50 -8.69 -4.21 -11.00
N ARG A 51 -8.74 -2.95 -11.44
CA ARG A 51 -9.44 -2.58 -12.68
C ARG A 51 -8.52 -2.53 -13.88
N GLU A 52 -7.25 -2.24 -13.66
CA GLU A 52 -6.28 -2.10 -14.73
C GLU A 52 -5.32 -3.29 -14.69
N SER A 53 -5.05 -3.84 -15.88
CA SER A 53 -3.95 -4.79 -16.03
C SER A 53 -2.65 -4.10 -15.61
N VAL A 54 -1.75 -4.88 -15.01
CA VAL A 54 -0.42 -4.37 -14.64
C VAL A 54 0.25 -3.80 -15.88
N GLN A 55 0.37 -2.48 -15.93
CA GLN A 55 1.07 -1.79 -17.02
C GLN A 55 2.56 -2.03 -16.84
N ARG A 56 3.11 -2.94 -17.64
CA ARG A 56 4.55 -3.15 -17.67
C ARG A 56 5.16 -2.10 -18.58
N TYR A 57 5.87 -1.16 -17.98
CA TYR A 57 6.74 -0.25 -18.71
C TYR A 57 7.84 -1.06 -19.39
N GLN A 58 7.77 -1.17 -20.71
CA GLN A 58 8.80 -1.77 -21.56
C GLN A 58 9.27 -0.72 -22.55
N ARG A 59 10.57 -0.76 -22.85
CA ARG A 59 11.24 0.15 -23.77
C ARG A 59 12.27 -0.65 -24.57
N GLU A 60 12.52 -0.20 -25.78
CA GLU A 60 13.34 -0.94 -26.75
C GLU A 60 14.84 -0.79 -26.46
N THR A 61 15.23 0.36 -25.93
CA THR A 61 16.64 0.72 -25.72
C THR A 61 16.98 0.93 -24.24
N PRO A 62 18.23 0.62 -23.84
CA PRO A 62 18.71 0.93 -22.50
C PRO A 62 18.62 2.43 -22.20
N GLY A 63 18.08 2.79 -21.03
CA GLY A 63 18.03 4.18 -20.57
C GLY A 63 16.64 4.81 -20.54
N GLU A 64 15.70 4.32 -21.34
CA GLU A 64 14.37 4.96 -21.52
C GLU A 64 13.44 4.89 -20.30
N LEU A 65 13.75 4.03 -19.32
CA LEU A 65 13.03 3.94 -18.05
C LEU A 65 13.80 4.53 -16.87
N ILE A 66 14.97 5.13 -17.12
CA ILE A 66 15.77 5.72 -16.06
C ILE A 66 15.08 7.01 -15.61
N HIS A 67 14.58 6.99 -14.38
CA HIS A 67 14.21 8.21 -13.68
C HIS A 67 15.46 8.80 -13.03
N VAL A 68 16.00 9.87 -13.61
CA VAL A 68 17.10 10.62 -13.00
C VAL A 68 16.53 11.68 -12.07
N ASP A 69 16.50 11.39 -10.78
CA ASP A 69 16.17 12.39 -9.77
C ASP A 69 17.40 13.28 -9.55
N ILE A 70 17.36 14.48 -10.10
CA ILE A 70 18.40 15.48 -9.87
C ILE A 70 17.95 16.33 -8.69
N LYS A 71 18.57 16.09 -7.53
CA LYS A 71 18.43 16.99 -6.38
C LYS A 71 19.54 18.04 -6.45
N LYS A 72 19.17 19.31 -6.54
CA LYS A 72 20.11 20.40 -6.26
C LYS A 72 20.25 20.56 -4.75
N LEU A 73 21.41 20.17 -4.23
CA LEU A 73 21.79 20.50 -2.86
C LEU A 73 22.44 21.89 -2.84
N ALA A 74 22.32 22.58 -1.71
CA ALA A 74 23.11 23.79 -1.47
C ALA A 74 24.60 23.44 -1.49
N GLY A 75 25.44 24.41 -1.86
CA GLY A 75 26.89 24.22 -1.91
C GLY A 75 27.44 23.78 -0.55
N ILE A 76 28.26 22.72 -0.55
CA ILE A 76 28.93 22.25 0.66
C ILE A 76 30.02 23.28 1.01
N PRO A 77 30.00 23.88 2.21
CA PRO A 77 31.02 24.83 2.61
C PRO A 77 32.40 24.16 2.75
N HIS A 78 33.46 24.93 2.53
CA HIS A 78 34.83 24.47 2.79
C HIS A 78 34.97 24.07 4.28
N GLY A 79 35.38 22.82 4.53
CA GLY A 79 35.51 22.25 5.89
C GLY A 79 34.51 21.12 6.22
N GLY A 80 33.40 21.01 5.49
CA GLY A 80 32.49 19.88 5.56
C GLY A 80 31.42 19.89 6.68
N ASP A 81 30.28 19.30 6.31
CA ASP A 81 29.21 18.57 7.03
C ASP A 81 28.43 19.09 8.25
N TRP A 82 27.21 18.53 8.39
CA TRP A 82 26.10 18.82 9.33
C TRP A 82 26.39 18.66 10.84
N LYS A 83 27.63 18.41 11.22
CA LYS A 83 28.15 18.35 12.60
C LYS A 83 29.57 18.92 12.66
N THR A 84 29.80 20.10 12.11
CA THR A 84 30.94 20.92 12.55
C THR A 84 30.53 21.68 13.82
N ARG A 85 31.42 21.63 14.82
CA ARG A 85 31.21 21.90 16.25
C ARG A 85 30.69 23.29 16.58
#